data_AF-A0A450T3W1-F1
#
_entry.id   AF-A0A450T3W1-F1
#
_cell.length_a   1.000
_cell.length_b   1.000
_cell.length_c   1.000
_cell.angle_alpha   90.00
_cell.angle_beta   90.00
_cell.angle_gamma   90.00
#
_symmetry.space_group_name_H-M   'P 1'
#
loop_
_entity.id
_entity.type
_entity.pdbx_description
1 polymer ?
#
loop_
_entity_poly.entity_id
_entity_poly.type
_entity_poly.pdbx_seq_one_letter_code
_entity_poly.pdbx_strand_id
1 'polypeptide(L)' 'MLTIDFPDELQRKVTDFAMQAGQTPEQAVLEIIEERMDHQSAYAETAYLMKSERNKERLDQAIRDIRDGIFEEKELKND' A
#
# COMPACT_ATOMS: atom_id res chain seq x y z
N MET A 1 18.66 18.31 2.47
CA MET A 1 19.19 16.97 2.12
C MET A 1 18.69 16.04 3.21
N LEU A 2 17.83 15.09 2.87
CA LEU A 2 17.31 14.12 3.82
C LEU A 2 18.33 12.98 3.92
N THR A 3 18.87 12.75 5.12
CA THR A 3 19.76 11.61 5.37
C THR A 3 18.97 10.57 6.15
N ILE A 4 18.84 9.37 5.59
CA ILE A 4 18.17 8.24 6.23
C ILE A 4 19.21 7.16 6.47
N ASP A 5 19.42 6.82 7.74
CA ASP A 5 20.28 5.71 8.11
C ASP A 5 19.46 4.41 8.11
N PHE A 6 19.82 3.49 7.24
CA PHE A 6 19.20 2.18 7.15
C PHE A 6 20.04 1.12 7.88
N PRO A 7 19.42 0.14 8.55
CA PRO A 7 20.10 -1.10 8.90
C PRO A 7 20.60 -1.80 7.63
N ASP A 8 21.79 -2.42 7.70
CA ASP A 8 22.45 -3.08 6.55
C ASP A 8 21.52 -4.02 5.77
N GLU A 9 20.67 -4.76 6.47
CA GLU A 9 19.72 -5.68 5.84
C GLU A 9 18.67 -4.94 4.99
N LEU A 10 18.17 -3.81 5.47
CA LEU A 10 17.17 -3.02 4.76
C LEU A 10 17.80 -2.30 3.56
N GLN A 11 19.03 -1.80 3.71
CA GLN A 11 19.79 -1.23 2.61
C GLN A 11 19.97 -2.23 1.46
N ARG A 12 20.27 -3.50 1.80
CA ARG A 12 20.39 -4.57 0.80
C ARG A 12 19.07 -4.79 0.06
N LYS A 13 17.95 -4.90 0.77
CA LYS A 13 16.62 -5.11 0.17
C LYS A 13 16.23 -3.98 -0.78
N VAL A 14 16.45 -2.73 -0.37
CA VAL A 14 16.20 -1.55 -1.19
C VAL A 14 17.07 -1.56 -2.44
N THR A 15 18.35 -1.92 -2.30
CA THR A 15 19.28 -2.00 -3.44
C THR A 15 18.84 -3.07 -4.43
N ASP A 16 18.50 -4.27 -3.96
CA ASP A 16 18.04 -5.36 -4.82
C ASP A 16 16.74 -5.00 -5.55
N PHE A 17 15.80 -4.35 -4.85
CA PHE A 17 14.56 -3.85 -5.43
C PHE A 17 14.82 -2.78 -6.50
N ALA A 18 15.65 -1.78 -6.20
CA ALA A 18 15.98 -0.70 -7.13
C ALA A 18 16.64 -1.25 -8.41
N MET A 19 17.55 -2.23 -8.26
CA MET A 19 18.18 -2.89 -9.40
C MET A 19 17.16 -3.60 -10.32
N GLN A 20 16.17 -4.29 -9.75
CA GLN A 20 15.11 -4.95 -10.52
C GLN A 20 14.24 -3.95 -11.28
N ALA A 21 14.02 -2.76 -10.71
CA ALA A 21 13.26 -1.67 -11.30
C ALA A 21 14.08 -0.78 -12.26
N GLY A 22 15.41 -1.00 -12.38
CA GLY A 22 16.29 -0.13 -13.18
C GLY A 22 16.49 1.27 -12.60
N GLN A 23 16.36 1.41 -11.28
CA GLN A 23 16.42 2.66 -10.53
C GLN A 23 17.66 2.70 -9.62
N THR A 24 18.01 3.88 -9.11
CA THR A 24 18.94 3.98 -7.99
C THR A 24 18.25 3.68 -6.66
N PRO A 25 18.97 3.23 -5.61
CA PRO A 25 18.39 3.03 -4.29
C PRO A 25 17.68 4.27 -3.74
N GLU A 26 18.22 5.47 -3.99
CA GLU A 26 17.62 6.73 -3.57
C GLU A 26 16.29 7.00 -4.27
N GLN A 27 16.20 6.75 -5.57
CA GLN A 27 14.96 6.89 -6.33
C GLN A 27 13.88 5.94 -5.82
N ALA A 28 14.24 4.68 -5.57
CA ALA A 28 13.31 3.69 -5.03
C ALA A 28 12.80 4.10 -3.64
N VAL A 29 13.68 4.61 -2.76
CA VAL A 29 13.26 5.09 -1.43
C VAL A 29 12.30 6.26 -1.53
N LEU A 30 12.57 7.22 -2.41
CA LEU A 30 11.67 8.37 -2.61
C LEU A 30 10.30 7.92 -3.11
N GLU A 31 10.25 7.03 -4.11
CA GLU A 31 9.00 6.50 -4.65
C GLU A 31 8.19 5.75 -3.59
N ILE A 32 8.84 4.94 -2.75
CA ILE A 32 8.18 4.25 -1.63
C ILE A 32 7.58 5.25 -0.62
N ILE A 33 8.31 6.34 -0.33
CA ILE A 33 7.82 7.38 0.59
C ILE A 33 6.62 8.12 -0.03
N GLU A 34 6.72 8.50 -1.31
CA GLU A 34 5.64 9.17 -2.05
C GLU A 34 4.38 8.29 -2.13
N GLU A 35 4.52 7.02 -2.51
CA GLU A 35 3.41 6.05 -2.53
C GLU A 35 2.73 5.97 -1.16
N ARG A 36 3.53 5.89 -0.09
CA ARG A 36 3.02 5.77 1.27
C ARG A 36 2.25 7.01 1.71
N MET A 37 2.71 8.19 1.31
CA MET A 37 2.04 9.46 1.61
C MET A 37 0.74 9.59 0.83
N ASP A 38 0.77 9.30 -0.47
CA ASP A 38 -0.40 9.41 -1.36
C ASP A 38 -1.51 8.42 -1.00
N HIS A 39 -1.14 7.23 -0.51
CA HIS A 39 -2.09 6.17 -0.16
C HIS A 39 -2.29 6.01 1.35
N GLN A 40 -1.87 6.99 2.16
CA GLN A 40 -1.95 6.90 3.63
C GLN A 40 -3.38 6.63 4.13
N SER A 41 -4.39 7.21 3.48
CA SER A 41 -5.81 6.98 3.79
C SER A 41 -6.22 5.52 3.59
N ALA A 42 -5.79 4.89 2.48
CA ALA A 42 -6.06 3.49 2.19
C ALA A 42 -5.37 2.55 3.20
N TYR A 43 -4.13 2.85 3.58
CA TYR A 43 -3.44 2.09 4.64
C TYR A 43 -4.14 2.21 6.00
N ALA A 44 -4.63 3.40 6.36
CA ALA A 44 -5.37 3.62 7.59
C ALA A 44 -6.72 2.89 7.59
N GLU A 45 -7.44 2.92 6.47
CA GLU A 45 -8.70 2.19 6.29
C GLU A 45 -8.48 0.68 6.37
N THR A 46 -7.46 0.15 5.68
CA THR A 46 -7.12 -1.27 5.73
C THR A 46 -6.74 -1.70 7.15
N ALA A 47 -5.95 -0.88 7.87
CA ALA A 47 -5.60 -1.14 9.26
C ALA A 47 -6.81 -1.08 10.20
N TYR A 48 -7.78 -0.20 9.95
CA TYR A 48 -9.05 -0.17 10.66
C TYR A 48 -9.88 -1.44 10.39
N LEU A 49 -9.94 -1.88 9.13
CA LEU A 49 -10.68 -3.08 8.74
C LEU A 49 -10.08 -4.36 9.34
N MET A 50 -8.76 -4.43 9.50
CA MET A 50 -8.09 -5.57 10.13
C MET A 50 -8.30 -5.69 11.66
N LYS A 51 -8.82 -4.65 12.34
CA LYS A 51 -8.97 -4.65 13.82
C LYS A 51 -10.14 -5.48 14.33
N SER A 52 -11.06 -5.91 13.47
CA SER A 52 -12.25 -6.68 13.86
C SER A 52 -12.48 -7.79 12.85
N GLU A 53 -12.73 -9.02 13.32
CA GLU A 53 -13.04 -10.16 12.45
C GLU A 53 -14.19 -9.86 11.49
N ARG A 54 -15.23 -9.15 11.96
CA ARG A 54 -16.36 -8.72 11.12
C ARG A 54 -15.94 -7.77 9.99
N ASN A 55 -14.99 -6.89 10.24
CA ASN A 55 -14.51 -5.95 9.21
C ASN A 55 -13.55 -6.64 8.24
N LYS A 56 -12.76 -7.59 8.72
CA LYS A 56 -11.91 -8.46 7.91
C LYS A 56 -12.73 -9.32 6.96
N GLU A 57 -13.83 -9.93 7.42
CA GLU A 57 -14.77 -10.67 6.58
C GLU A 57 -15.34 -9.80 5.45
N ARG A 58 -15.66 -8.52 5.74
CA ARG A 58 -16.13 -7.58 4.72
C ARG A 58 -15.05 -7.24 3.68
N LEU A 59 -13.81 -7.06 4.13
CA LEU A 59 -12.67 -6.84 3.23
C LEU A 59 -12.42 -8.08 2.35
N ASP A 60 -12.44 -9.28 2.92
CA ASP A 60 -12.25 -10.54 2.21
C ASP A 60 -13.36 -10.79 1.18
N GLN A 61 -14.59 -10.36 1.48
CA GLN A 61 -15.69 -10.41 0.53
C GLN A 61 -15.47 -9.42 -0.63
N ALA A 62 -15.13 -8.17 -0.33
CA ALA A 62 -14.86 -7.16 -1.36
C ALA A 62 -13.71 -7.57 -2.30
N ILE A 63 -12.65 -8.21 -1.76
CA ILE A 63 -11.55 -8.76 -2.57
C ILE A 63 -12.03 -9.87 -3.50
N ARG A 64 -12.93 -10.74 -3.03
CA ARG A 64 -13.52 -11.80 -3.87
C ARG A 64 -14.38 -11.21 -4.98
N ASP A 65 -15.25 -10.26 -4.64
CA ASP A 65 -16.14 -9.60 -5.59
C ASP A 65 -15.34 -8.91 -6.71
N ILE A 66 -14.25 -8.19 -6.38
CA ILE A 66 -13.35 -7.58 -7.37
C ILE A 66 -12.71 -8.63 -8.30
N ARG A 67 -12.24 -9.77 -7.75
CA ARG A 67 -11.64 -10.86 -8.54
C ARG A 67 -12.64 -11.51 -9.49
N ASP A 68 -13.89 -11.60 -9.07
CA ASP A 68 -14.99 -12.18 -9.84
C ASP A 68 -15.62 -11.16 -10.80
N GLY A 69 -15.11 -9.92 -10.84
CA GLY A 69 -15.62 -8.84 -11.68
C GLY A 69 -16.99 -8.30 -11.24
N ILE A 70 -17.36 -8.57 -9.99
CA ILE A 70 -18.60 -8.11 -9.37
C ILE A 70 -18.31 -6.77 -8.70
N PHE A 71 -18.73 -5.69 -9.36
CA PHE A 71 -18.65 -4.35 -8.79
C PHE A 71 -20.02 -3.97 -8.26
N GLU A 72 -20.13 -3.69 -6.95
CA GLU A 72 -21.35 -3.11 -6.40
C GLU A 72 -21.59 -1.75 -7.08
N GLU A 73 -22.68 -1.61 -7.84
CA GLU A 73 -23.21 -0.30 -8.21
C GLU A 73 -23.73 0.38 -6.94
N LYS A 74 -22.89 1.19 -6.31
CA LYS A 74 -23.35 2.17 -5.34
C LYS A 74 -23.36 3.53 -6.02
N GLU A 75 -24.56 4.07 -6.19
CA GLU A 75 -24.71 5.50 -6.44
C GLU A 75 -23.91 6.26 -5.37
N LEU A 76 -23.07 7.19 -5.82
CA LEU A 76 -22.42 8.15 -4.94
C LEU A 76 -23.53 8.83 -4.11
N LYS A 77 -23.58 8.54 -2.81
CA LYS A 77 -24.42 9.29 -1.89
C LYS A 77 -23.82 10.70 -1.77
N ASN A 78 -24.34 11.62 -2.58
CA ASN A 78 -24.16 13.05 -2.37
C ASN A 78 -25.15 13.48 -1.28
N ASP A 79 -24.66 13.65 -0.05
CA ASP A 79 -25.27 14.53 0.96
C ASP A 79 -24.45 15.83 1.04
#